data_AF-A0A957AC89-F1
#
_entry.id   AF-A0A957AC89-F1
#
_cell.length_a   1.000
_cell.length_b   1.000
_cell.length_c   1.000
_cell.angle_alpha   90.00
_cell.angle_beta   90.00
_cell.angle_gamma   90.00
#
_symmetry.space_group_name_H-M   'P 1'
#
loop_
_entity.id
_entity.type
_entity.pdbx_description
1 polymer ?
#
loop_
_entity_poly.entity_id
_entity_poly.type
_entity_poly.pdbx_seq_one_letter_code
_entity_poly.pdbx_strand_id
1 'polypeptide(L)'
;GEFVARRLFREFVHDTPSEADVAALVEAWDSGGHDIREVLRTILVSDVFYSQAAYRAKIRSPVELLVGLVRGLEIETEFRIDVRTAETMGQVLFDPPNVAGWPGGPAWLSSGTLFARANFVDGLFGGSRGLPGRRQRDRVVNGGLVPPALLGQASAEDMVDTALTALVDGNVPETSREAIVEAAAGIDNEQERAQTVAYLVACSPEYQLV
;
A
#
# COMPACT_ATOMS: atom_id res chain seq x y z
N GLY A 1 6.11 -28.87 -11.65
CA GLY A 1 5.76 -27.77 -10.74
C GLY A 1 4.93 -26.62 -11.33
N GLU A 2 4.27 -26.75 -12.49
CA GLU A 2 3.75 -25.59 -13.23
C GLU A 2 2.75 -24.72 -12.45
N PHE A 3 1.76 -25.34 -11.80
CA PHE A 3 0.79 -24.60 -10.99
C PHE A 3 1.46 -23.80 -9.87
N VAL A 4 2.45 -24.39 -9.18
CA VAL A 4 3.19 -23.74 -8.09
C VAL A 4 4.05 -22.60 -8.64
N ALA A 5 4.76 -22.84 -9.74
CA ALA A 5 5.58 -21.83 -10.42
C ALA A 5 4.75 -20.61 -10.83
N ARG A 6 3.62 -20.81 -11.52
CA ARG A 6 2.72 -19.71 -11.91
C ARG A 6 2.16 -18.97 -10.70
N ARG A 7 1.76 -19.71 -9.66
CA ARG A 7 1.21 -19.09 -8.44
C ARG A 7 2.24 -18.22 -7.73
N LEU A 8 3.47 -18.71 -7.54
CA LEU A 8 4.54 -17.95 -6.90
C LEU A 8 4.98 -16.75 -7.75
N PHE A 9 5.10 -16.91 -9.07
CA PHE A 9 5.43 -15.78 -9.94
C PHE A 9 4.39 -14.65 -9.81
N ARG A 10 3.10 -14.99 -9.92
CA ARG A 10 2.03 -14.00 -9.77
C ARG A 10 2.01 -13.36 -8.38
N GLU A 11 2.43 -14.11 -7.36
CA GLU A 11 2.48 -13.59 -6.00
C GLU A 11 3.58 -12.54 -5.80
N PHE A 12 4.75 -12.71 -6.43
CA PHE A 12 5.91 -11.86 -6.15
C PHE A 12 6.29 -10.90 -7.28
N VAL A 13 5.81 -11.10 -8.51
CA VAL A 13 6.29 -10.36 -9.69
C VAL A 13 5.16 -9.54 -10.33
N HIS A 14 4.34 -10.16 -11.19
CA HIS A 14 3.14 -9.55 -11.77
C HIS A 14 2.18 -10.65 -12.27
N ASP A 15 0.94 -10.28 -12.58
CA ASP A 15 -0.15 -11.25 -12.84
C ASP A 15 0.00 -12.05 -14.16
N THR A 16 0.88 -11.60 -15.06
CA THR A 16 1.03 -12.08 -16.44
C THR A 16 2.41 -12.68 -16.75
N PRO A 17 2.81 -13.80 -16.11
CA PRO A 17 4.08 -14.47 -16.42
C PRO A 17 4.17 -14.88 -17.89
N SER A 18 5.34 -14.78 -18.49
CA SER A 18 5.61 -15.41 -19.80
C SER A 18 5.80 -16.92 -19.64
N GLU A 19 5.64 -17.67 -20.73
CA GLU A 19 5.90 -19.12 -20.72
C GLU A 19 7.37 -19.43 -20.42
N ALA A 20 8.30 -18.54 -20.78
CA ALA A 20 9.71 -18.68 -20.45
C ALA A 20 9.96 -18.52 -18.95
N ASP A 21 9.32 -17.54 -18.29
CA ASP A 21 9.42 -17.35 -16.84
C ASP A 21 8.91 -18.60 -16.10
N VAL A 22 7.76 -19.13 -16.53
CA VAL A 22 7.18 -20.33 -15.91
C VAL A 22 8.09 -21.53 -16.11
N ALA A 23 8.65 -21.71 -17.30
CA ALA A 23 9.55 -22.83 -17.59
C ALA A 23 10.79 -22.80 -16.67
N ALA A 24 11.41 -21.64 -16.48
CA ALA A 24 12.56 -21.48 -15.59
C ALA A 24 12.23 -21.84 -14.13
N LEU A 25 11.05 -21.43 -13.65
CA LEU A 25 10.60 -21.75 -12.30
C LEU A 25 10.20 -23.22 -12.12
N VAL A 26 9.67 -23.86 -13.17
CA VAL A 26 9.40 -25.31 -13.17
C VAL A 26 10.70 -26.09 -13.13
N GLU A 27 11.73 -25.67 -13.87
CA GLU A 27 13.05 -26.28 -13.82
C GLU A 27 13.67 -26.14 -12.42
N ALA A 28 13.59 -24.97 -11.79
CA ALA A 28 14.03 -24.76 -10.41
C ALA A 28 13.27 -25.66 -9.42
N TRP A 29 11.96 -25.82 -9.61
CA TRP A 29 11.13 -26.70 -8.80
C TRP A 29 11.55 -28.18 -8.93
N ASP A 30 11.71 -28.67 -10.15
CA ASP A 30 12.02 -30.09 -10.39
C ASP A 30 13.48 -30.43 -10.00
N SER A 31 14.44 -29.56 -10.33
CA SER A 31 15.87 -29.74 -9.99
C SER A 31 16.17 -29.54 -8.50
N GLY A 32 15.43 -28.66 -7.83
CA GLY A 32 15.52 -28.39 -6.40
C GLY A 32 14.83 -29.43 -5.52
N GLY A 33 14.37 -30.55 -6.08
CA GLY A 33 13.67 -31.60 -5.31
C GLY A 33 12.32 -31.14 -4.75
N HIS A 34 11.63 -30.25 -5.47
CA HIS A 34 10.35 -29.65 -5.11
C HIS A 34 10.40 -28.72 -3.88
N ASP A 35 11.55 -28.07 -3.64
CA ASP A 35 11.69 -27.06 -2.59
C ASP A 35 11.19 -25.68 -3.05
N ILE A 36 10.20 -25.12 -2.35
CA ILE A 36 9.68 -23.76 -2.58
C ILE A 36 10.80 -22.72 -2.46
N ARG A 37 11.79 -22.95 -1.59
CA ARG A 37 12.93 -22.05 -1.39
C ARG A 37 13.69 -21.81 -2.69
N GLU A 38 13.93 -22.86 -3.48
CA GLU A 38 14.69 -22.74 -4.74
C GLU A 38 13.90 -21.97 -5.80
N VAL A 39 12.57 -22.16 -5.86
CA VAL A 39 11.71 -21.35 -6.74
C VAL A 39 11.70 -19.89 -6.31
N LEU A 40 11.53 -19.61 -5.02
CA LEU A 40 11.56 -18.23 -4.50
C LEU A 40 12.92 -17.57 -4.72
N ARG A 41 14.03 -18.29 -4.48
CA ARG A 41 15.37 -17.78 -4.79
C ARG A 41 15.47 -17.41 -6.26
N THR A 42 15.01 -18.29 -7.16
CA THR A 42 15.04 -18.04 -8.60
C THR A 42 14.25 -16.79 -8.98
N ILE A 43 13.07 -16.58 -8.39
CA ILE A 43 12.29 -15.33 -8.58
C ILE A 43 13.07 -14.12 -8.07
N LEU A 44 13.48 -14.13 -6.80
CA LEU A 44 14.02 -12.95 -6.12
C LEU A 44 15.38 -12.48 -6.64
N VAL A 45 16.12 -13.34 -7.35
CA VAL A 45 17.40 -12.98 -7.99
C VAL A 45 17.27 -12.76 -9.51
N SER A 46 16.08 -12.90 -10.08
CA SER A 46 15.86 -12.74 -11.52
C SER A 46 15.79 -11.28 -11.93
N ASP A 47 16.21 -10.99 -13.17
CA ASP A 47 16.08 -9.65 -13.75
C ASP A 47 14.62 -9.21 -13.89
N VAL A 48 13.69 -10.15 -14.12
CA VAL A 48 12.26 -9.83 -14.27
C VAL A 48 11.67 -9.28 -12.97
N PHE A 49 12.12 -9.75 -11.81
CA PHE A 49 11.68 -9.26 -10.50
C PHE A 49 12.03 -7.77 -10.28
N TYR A 50 13.15 -7.31 -10.83
CA TYR A 50 13.59 -5.90 -10.74
C TYR A 50 13.20 -5.07 -11.97
N SER A 51 12.44 -5.64 -12.90
CA SER A 51 12.06 -4.98 -14.14
C SER A 51 10.96 -3.93 -13.94
N GLN A 52 10.84 -3.01 -14.89
CA GLN A 52 9.71 -2.06 -14.92
C GLN A 52 8.35 -2.75 -15.06
N ALA A 53 8.31 -3.99 -15.55
CA ALA A 53 7.07 -4.76 -15.63
C ALA A 53 6.61 -5.32 -14.28
N ALA A 54 7.53 -5.47 -13.31
CA ALA A 54 7.24 -5.91 -11.96
C ALA A 54 7.05 -4.73 -10.98
N TYR A 55 7.70 -3.60 -11.27
CA TYR A 55 7.60 -2.41 -10.44
C TYR A 55 6.16 -1.87 -10.35
N ARG A 56 5.58 -1.85 -9.15
CA ARG A 56 4.19 -1.41 -8.90
C ARG A 56 3.16 -2.11 -9.77
N ALA A 57 3.43 -3.36 -10.13
CA ALA A 57 2.56 -4.15 -11.00
C ALA A 57 1.37 -4.73 -10.25
N LYS A 58 1.38 -4.70 -8.91
CA LYS A 58 0.33 -5.29 -8.08
C LYS A 58 -0.43 -4.22 -7.33
N ILE A 59 -1.68 -4.52 -7.04
CA ILE A 59 -2.51 -3.68 -6.17
C ILE A 59 -2.32 -4.14 -4.74
N ARG A 60 -1.96 -3.22 -3.84
CA ARG A 60 -1.89 -3.47 -2.40
C ARG A 60 -3.24 -4.00 -1.91
N SER A 61 -3.22 -5.13 -1.22
CA SER A 61 -4.34 -5.59 -0.42
C SER A 61 -4.67 -4.55 0.67
N PRO A 62 -5.90 -4.55 1.20
CA PRO A 62 -6.26 -3.69 2.32
C PRO A 62 -5.22 -3.72 3.44
N VAL A 63 -4.77 -4.90 3.87
CA VAL A 63 -3.81 -5.01 4.98
C VAL A 63 -2.45 -4.42 4.63
N GLU A 64 -1.93 -4.65 3.43
CA GLU A 64 -0.66 -4.06 2.99
C GLU A 64 -0.73 -2.52 2.96
N LEU A 65 -1.85 -1.97 2.51
CA LEU A 65 -2.08 -0.52 2.50
C LEU A 65 -2.07 0.06 3.91
N LEU A 66 -2.78 -0.59 4.86
CA LEU A 66 -2.88 -0.14 6.26
C LEU A 66 -1.51 -0.23 6.95
N VAL A 67 -0.87 -1.40 6.87
CA VAL A 67 0.41 -1.67 7.54
C VAL A 67 1.54 -0.85 6.93
N GLY A 68 1.57 -0.70 5.60
CA GLY A 68 2.53 0.16 4.92
C GLY A 68 2.46 1.60 5.38
N LEU A 69 1.25 2.12 5.64
CA LEU A 69 1.04 3.51 6.01
C LEU A 69 1.53 3.75 7.44
N VAL A 70 1.11 2.87 8.35
CA VAL A 70 1.49 2.94 9.75
C VAL A 70 3.00 2.78 9.91
N ARG A 71 3.61 1.81 9.22
CA ARG A 71 5.06 1.58 9.29
C ARG A 71 5.86 2.69 8.62
N GLY A 72 5.48 3.10 7.41
CA GLY A 72 6.22 4.11 6.64
C GLY A 72 6.21 5.47 7.32
N LEU A 73 5.13 5.81 8.02
CA LEU A 73 5.02 7.07 8.75
C LEU A 73 5.42 6.99 10.23
N GLU A 74 5.97 5.86 10.67
CA GLU A 74 6.36 5.63 12.07
C GLU A 74 5.23 5.87 13.09
N ILE A 75 4.01 5.53 12.70
CA ILE A 75 2.83 5.72 13.55
C ILE A 75 2.80 4.59 14.59
N GLU A 76 2.85 4.96 15.86
CA GLU A 76 2.53 4.04 16.95
C GLU A 76 1.01 3.94 17.11
N THR A 77 0.48 2.72 17.02
CA THR A 77 -0.95 2.46 17.19
C THR A 77 -1.14 1.10 17.84
N GLU A 78 -2.16 0.97 18.70
CA GLU A 78 -2.52 -0.31 19.30
C GLU A 78 -3.08 -1.31 18.27
N PHE A 79 -3.22 -0.93 16.99
CA PHE A 79 -3.70 -1.75 15.86
C PHE A 79 -5.12 -2.35 16.02
N ARG A 80 -5.73 -2.27 17.20
CA ARG A 80 -7.06 -2.84 17.53
C ARG A 80 -8.20 -2.20 16.74
N ILE A 81 -8.00 -0.98 16.24
CA ILE A 81 -9.04 -0.20 15.57
C ILE A 81 -9.02 -0.42 14.03
N ASP A 82 -8.06 -1.18 13.48
CA ASP A 82 -7.82 -1.27 12.03
C ASP A 82 -8.25 -2.59 11.38
N VAL A 83 -8.42 -3.67 12.14
CA VAL A 83 -8.84 -4.98 11.61
C VAL A 83 -10.23 -4.90 10.96
N ARG A 84 -11.17 -4.16 11.59
CA ARG A 84 -12.53 -3.95 11.04
C ARG A 84 -12.55 -3.05 9.80
N THR A 85 -11.50 -2.25 9.59
CA THR A 85 -11.45 -1.36 8.43
C THR A 85 -11.04 -2.12 7.18
N ALA A 86 -10.15 -3.11 7.30
CA ALA A 86 -9.84 -4.03 6.21
C ALA A 86 -11.10 -4.76 5.71
N GLU A 87 -12.05 -5.09 6.61
CA GLU A 87 -13.35 -5.69 6.25
C GLU A 87 -14.14 -4.79 5.29
N THR A 88 -14.16 -3.47 5.53
CA THR A 88 -14.87 -2.51 4.66
C THR A 88 -14.24 -2.39 3.27
N MET A 89 -13.00 -2.87 3.10
CA MET A 89 -12.29 -2.93 1.83
C MET A 89 -12.28 -4.35 1.22
N GLY A 90 -12.99 -5.31 1.84
CA GLY A 90 -13.16 -6.67 1.34
C GLY A 90 -12.18 -7.71 1.89
N GLN A 91 -11.35 -7.37 2.89
CA GLN A 91 -10.40 -8.30 3.50
C GLN A 91 -10.68 -8.45 5.00
N VAL A 92 -11.47 -9.47 5.36
CA VAL A 92 -11.66 -9.89 6.75
C VAL A 92 -10.46 -10.73 7.16
N LEU A 93 -9.64 -10.25 8.10
CA LEU A 93 -8.45 -10.99 8.53
C LEU A 93 -8.81 -12.36 9.12
N PHE A 94 -8.02 -13.38 8.77
CA PHE A 94 -8.20 -14.77 9.17
C PHE A 94 -9.49 -15.45 8.71
N ASP A 95 -10.28 -14.81 7.85
CA ASP A 95 -11.52 -15.35 7.29
C ASP A 95 -11.55 -15.19 5.76
N PRO A 96 -10.71 -15.93 5.01
CA PRO A 96 -10.73 -15.90 3.56
C PRO A 96 -12.02 -16.54 3.02
N PRO A 97 -12.51 -16.08 1.85
CA PRO A 97 -13.79 -16.56 1.31
C PRO A 97 -13.79 -18.05 0.95
N ASN A 98 -12.62 -18.64 0.67
CA ASN A 98 -12.44 -20.08 0.44
C ASN A 98 -10.96 -20.49 0.59
N VAL A 99 -10.66 -21.77 0.36
CA VAL A 99 -9.31 -22.36 0.46
C VAL A 99 -8.28 -21.76 -0.49
N ALA A 100 -8.69 -21.02 -1.53
CA ALA A 100 -7.78 -20.31 -2.42
C ALA A 100 -7.26 -18.98 -1.81
N GLY A 101 -7.91 -18.46 -0.75
CA GLY A 101 -7.59 -17.16 -0.15
C GLY A 101 -8.52 -16.04 -0.63
N TRP A 102 -8.09 -14.79 -0.45
CA TRP A 102 -8.79 -13.62 -1.02
C TRP A 102 -8.45 -13.45 -2.50
N PRO A 103 -9.40 -13.05 -3.35
CA PRO A 103 -9.09 -12.65 -4.71
C PRO A 103 -8.18 -11.40 -4.69
N GLY A 104 -6.98 -11.53 -5.27
CA GLY A 104 -6.01 -10.44 -5.35
C GLY A 104 -6.23 -9.48 -6.52
N GLY A 105 -5.27 -8.59 -6.74
CA GLY A 105 -5.21 -7.73 -7.93
C GLY A 105 -6.41 -6.77 -8.02
N PRO A 106 -7.07 -6.64 -9.20
CA PRO A 106 -8.18 -5.71 -9.41
C PRO A 106 -9.37 -5.92 -8.48
N ALA A 107 -9.53 -7.11 -7.89
CA ALA A 107 -10.60 -7.37 -6.93
C ALA A 107 -10.52 -6.49 -5.67
N TRP A 108 -9.35 -5.93 -5.38
CA TRP A 108 -9.18 -4.97 -4.29
C TRP A 108 -9.73 -3.57 -4.60
N LEU A 109 -9.98 -3.25 -5.88
CA LEU A 109 -10.43 -1.93 -6.33
C LEU A 109 -11.84 -1.98 -6.92
N SER A 110 -12.70 -1.17 -6.33
CA SER A 110 -14.01 -0.78 -6.83
C SER A 110 -14.25 0.65 -6.37
N SER A 111 -15.27 1.32 -6.91
CA SER A 111 -15.65 2.64 -6.43
C SER A 111 -15.88 2.64 -4.91
N GLY A 112 -16.52 1.59 -4.37
CA GLY A 112 -16.77 1.44 -2.94
C GLY A 112 -15.51 1.25 -2.10
N THR A 113 -14.59 0.39 -2.53
CA THR A 113 -13.35 0.12 -1.77
C THR A 113 -12.36 1.27 -1.85
N LEU A 114 -12.33 2.03 -2.95
CA LEU A 114 -11.55 3.28 -3.04
C LEU A 114 -12.03 4.33 -2.03
N PHE A 115 -13.34 4.53 -1.91
CA PHE A 115 -13.89 5.41 -0.88
C PHE A 115 -13.60 4.90 0.54
N ALA A 116 -13.67 3.59 0.77
CA ALA A 116 -13.34 3.00 2.07
C ALA A 116 -11.86 3.24 2.44
N ARG A 117 -10.94 3.14 1.47
CA ARG A 117 -9.50 3.47 1.63
C ARG A 117 -9.30 4.93 2.01
N ALA A 118 -9.89 5.87 1.27
CA ALA A 118 -9.77 7.29 1.58
C ALA A 118 -10.37 7.65 2.96
N ASN A 119 -11.54 7.10 3.29
CA ASN A 119 -12.19 7.31 4.59
C ASN A 119 -11.36 6.74 5.75
N PHE A 120 -10.64 5.64 5.53
CA PHE A 120 -9.74 5.10 6.52
C PHE A 120 -8.61 6.09 6.83
N VAL A 121 -7.91 6.55 5.80
CA VAL A 121 -6.78 7.47 5.93
C VAL A 121 -7.24 8.79 6.55
N ASP A 122 -8.39 9.32 6.13
CA ASP A 122 -8.96 10.52 6.73
C ASP A 122 -9.32 10.31 8.21
N GLY A 123 -9.90 9.16 8.56
CA GLY A 123 -10.21 8.78 9.93
C GLY A 123 -8.98 8.61 10.83
N LEU A 124 -7.82 8.22 10.28
CA LEU A 124 -6.56 8.22 11.01
C LEU A 124 -6.10 9.65 11.32
N PHE A 125 -6.22 10.56 10.36
CA PHE A 125 -5.67 11.92 10.43
C PHE A 125 -6.72 13.00 10.75
N GLY A 126 -7.72 12.66 11.58
CA GLY A 126 -8.60 13.64 12.24
C GLY A 126 -9.95 13.93 11.57
N GLY A 127 -10.30 13.24 10.48
CA GLY A 127 -11.69 13.11 9.97
C GLY A 127 -12.40 14.42 9.58
N SER A 128 -11.66 15.50 9.32
CA SER A 128 -12.22 16.83 9.06
C SER A 128 -12.35 17.17 7.57
N ARG A 129 -11.97 16.28 6.65
CA ARG A 129 -11.94 16.57 5.20
C ARG A 129 -13.29 16.44 4.49
N GLY A 130 -14.38 16.26 5.24
CA GLY A 130 -15.74 16.34 4.72
C GLY A 130 -16.15 15.21 3.77
N LEU A 131 -15.43 14.09 3.77
CA LEU A 131 -15.76 12.95 2.92
C LEU A 131 -17.14 12.37 3.29
N PRO A 132 -18.05 12.20 2.31
CA PRO A 132 -19.37 11.63 2.56
C PRO A 132 -19.25 10.13 2.90
N GLY A 133 -19.77 9.71 4.05
CA GLY A 133 -19.90 8.27 4.33
C GLY A 133 -19.81 7.81 5.78
N ARG A 134 -19.25 8.58 6.71
CA ARG A 134 -19.31 8.23 8.15
C ARG A 134 -18.94 9.43 9.02
N ARG A 135 -19.90 9.95 9.80
CA ARG A 135 -19.55 10.63 11.05
C ARG A 135 -19.08 9.55 12.00
N GLN A 136 -17.78 9.27 12.05
CA GLN A 136 -17.23 8.35 13.03
C GLN A 136 -17.32 9.02 14.41
N ARG A 137 -18.52 8.98 15.00
CA ARG A 137 -18.87 9.60 16.29
C ARG A 137 -18.07 9.04 17.47
N ASP A 138 -17.33 7.95 17.28
CA ASP A 138 -16.66 7.21 18.37
C ASP A 138 -15.13 7.19 18.29
N ARG A 139 -14.48 7.93 17.37
CA ARG A 139 -13.01 8.08 17.38
C ARG A 139 -12.60 9.42 17.95
N VAL A 140 -12.58 9.50 19.28
CA VAL A 140 -11.91 10.57 20.02
C VAL A 140 -10.41 10.23 20.06
N VAL A 141 -9.70 10.53 18.96
CA VAL A 141 -8.38 11.16 19.11
C VAL A 141 -8.64 12.61 18.72
N ASN A 142 -8.87 13.46 19.72
CA ASN A 142 -8.99 14.90 19.45
C ASN A 142 -7.72 15.33 18.69
N GLY A 143 -7.85 15.66 17.41
CA GLY A 143 -6.73 16.08 16.54
C GLY A 143 -6.17 15.03 15.58
N GLY A 144 -6.64 13.77 15.58
CA GLY A 144 -6.10 12.72 14.69
C GLY A 144 -4.68 12.24 15.07
N LEU A 145 -4.20 11.17 14.45
CA LEU A 145 -2.80 10.74 14.57
C LEU A 145 -1.91 11.74 13.84
N VAL A 146 -0.72 12.02 14.38
CA VAL A 146 0.26 12.88 13.72
C VAL A 146 1.40 11.96 13.25
N PRO A 147 1.75 11.94 11.96
CA PRO A 147 2.87 11.18 11.42
C PRO A 147 4.21 11.65 12.00
N PRO A 148 4.88 10.91 12.91
CA PRO A 148 6.13 11.38 13.51
C PRO A 148 7.25 11.58 12.49
N ALA A 149 7.32 10.71 11.47
CA ALA A 149 8.29 10.80 10.39
C ALA A 149 8.25 12.13 9.61
N LEU A 150 7.11 12.85 9.65
CA LEU A 150 6.90 14.09 8.90
C LEU A 150 7.08 15.36 9.73
N LEU A 151 7.39 15.24 11.02
CA LEU A 151 7.60 16.40 11.90
C LEU A 151 9.06 16.86 11.88
N GLY A 152 9.29 18.14 12.18
CA GLY A 152 10.62 18.75 12.25
C GLY A 152 11.26 19.00 10.89
N GLN A 153 10.47 18.96 9.81
CA GLN A 153 10.94 19.19 8.45
C GLN A 153 11.17 20.68 8.20
N ALA A 154 12.23 21.02 7.45
CA ALA A 154 12.62 22.43 7.26
C ALA A 154 11.61 23.21 6.39
N SER A 155 10.90 22.52 5.50
CA SER A 155 9.90 23.11 4.60
C SER A 155 8.73 22.16 4.32
N ALA A 156 7.69 22.68 3.66
CA ALA A 156 6.59 21.84 3.16
C ALA A 156 7.08 20.87 2.07
N GLU A 157 8.03 21.28 1.25
CA GLU A 157 8.63 20.46 0.19
C GLU A 157 9.39 19.27 0.78
N ASP A 158 10.23 19.52 1.79
CA ASP A 158 10.98 18.46 2.48
C ASP A 158 10.04 17.44 3.16
N MET A 159 8.92 17.93 3.70
CA MET A 159 7.88 17.07 4.29
C MET A 159 7.21 16.18 3.24
N VAL A 160 6.91 16.73 2.07
CA VAL A 160 6.36 15.96 0.94
C VAL A 160 7.37 14.93 0.45
N ASP A 161 8.63 15.32 0.26
CA ASP A 161 9.68 14.42 -0.21
C ASP A 161 9.96 13.30 0.80
N THR A 162 9.90 13.60 2.10
CA THR A 162 9.99 12.59 3.17
C THR A 162 8.82 11.60 3.08
N ALA A 163 7.58 12.09 2.94
CA ALA A 163 6.41 11.23 2.82
C ALA A 163 6.43 10.36 1.55
N LEU A 164 6.84 10.94 0.41
CA LEU A 164 6.97 10.23 -0.85
C LEU A 164 8.06 9.17 -0.78
N THR A 165 9.20 9.48 -0.17
CA THR A 165 10.28 8.51 0.06
C THR A 165 9.81 7.36 0.95
N ALA A 166 9.09 7.68 2.04
CA ALA A 166 8.66 6.69 3.01
C ALA A 166 7.54 5.75 2.52
N LEU A 167 6.64 6.24 1.66
CA LEU A 167 5.42 5.50 1.26
C LEU A 167 5.47 4.95 -0.16
N VAL A 168 6.23 5.59 -1.05
CA VAL A 168 6.25 5.30 -2.49
C VAL A 168 7.66 5.41 -3.07
N ASP A 169 8.71 5.20 -2.28
CA ASP A 169 10.12 5.15 -2.72
C ASP A 169 10.62 6.43 -3.44
N GLY A 170 9.90 7.56 -3.30
CA GLY A 170 10.22 8.83 -3.94
C GLY A 170 9.98 8.88 -5.46
N ASN A 171 9.63 7.76 -6.09
CA ASN A 171 9.42 7.68 -7.53
C ASN A 171 7.95 7.95 -7.88
N VAL A 172 7.62 9.23 -8.07
CA VAL A 172 6.31 9.70 -8.49
C VAL A 172 6.45 10.70 -9.65
N PRO A 173 5.41 10.85 -10.49
CA PRO A 173 5.39 11.92 -11.49
C PRO A 173 5.54 13.30 -10.84
N GLU A 174 6.31 14.20 -11.45
CA GLU A 174 6.52 15.55 -10.92
C GLU A 174 5.19 16.29 -10.73
N THR A 175 4.23 16.10 -11.63
CA THR A 175 2.89 16.67 -11.53
C THR A 175 2.14 16.23 -10.27
N SER A 176 2.32 14.97 -9.84
CA SER A 176 1.70 14.45 -8.61
C SER A 176 2.38 15.08 -7.40
N ARG A 177 3.72 15.21 -7.42
CA ARG A 177 4.51 15.85 -6.36
C ARG A 177 4.12 17.32 -6.20
N GLU A 178 4.13 18.10 -7.29
CA GLU A 178 3.78 19.52 -7.29
C GLU A 178 2.38 19.77 -6.72
N ALA A 179 1.39 18.95 -7.10
CA ALA A 179 0.03 19.07 -6.57
C ALA A 179 -0.05 18.84 -5.05
N ILE A 180 0.76 17.94 -4.49
CA ILE A 180 0.82 17.68 -3.05
C ILE A 180 1.53 18.84 -2.34
N VAL A 181 2.63 19.35 -2.91
CA VAL A 181 3.35 20.52 -2.38
C VAL A 181 2.44 21.75 -2.35
N GLU A 182 1.71 22.03 -3.42
CA GLU A 182 0.76 23.15 -3.50
C GLU A 182 -0.31 23.06 -2.41
N ALA A 183 -0.89 21.86 -2.21
CA ALA A 183 -1.88 21.63 -1.17
C ALA A 183 -1.30 21.79 0.25
N ALA A 184 -0.04 21.41 0.47
CA ALA A 184 0.64 21.51 1.76
C ALA A 184 1.12 22.94 2.08
N ALA A 185 1.48 23.74 1.07
CA ALA A 185 2.02 25.09 1.23
C ALA A 185 1.02 26.06 1.88
N GLY A 186 -0.29 25.82 1.72
CA GLY A 186 -1.35 26.64 2.31
C GLY A 186 -1.63 26.39 3.79
N ILE A 187 -0.91 25.47 4.45
CA ILE A 187 -1.22 25.02 5.82
C ILE A 187 -0.13 25.49 6.79
N ASP A 188 -0.47 26.47 7.63
CA ASP A 188 0.47 27.04 8.61
C ASP A 188 0.82 26.06 9.73
N ASN A 189 -0.16 25.31 10.24
CA ASN A 189 0.05 24.36 11.33
C ASN A 189 0.82 23.13 10.83
N GLU A 190 2.00 22.87 11.41
CA GLU A 190 2.88 21.76 11.01
C GLU A 190 2.21 20.38 11.15
N GLN A 191 1.46 20.15 12.22
CA GLN A 191 0.78 18.87 12.45
C GLN A 191 -0.33 18.65 11.42
N GLU A 192 -1.12 19.67 11.15
CA GLU A 192 -2.18 19.64 10.12
C GLU A 192 -1.60 19.44 8.73
N ARG A 193 -0.43 20.05 8.46
CA ARG A 193 0.30 19.88 7.21
C ARG A 193 0.81 18.45 7.06
N ALA A 194 1.45 17.90 8.09
CA ALA A 194 1.92 16.52 8.11
C ALA A 194 0.77 15.52 7.88
N GLN A 195 -0.35 15.73 8.55
CA GLN A 195 -1.57 14.94 8.37
C GLN A 195 -2.12 15.03 6.93
N THR A 196 -2.08 16.22 6.33
CA THR A 196 -2.58 16.43 4.98
C THR A 196 -1.65 15.84 3.92
N VAL A 197 -0.34 16.01 4.07
CA VAL A 197 0.66 15.36 3.20
C VAL A 197 0.51 13.84 3.27
N ALA A 198 0.45 13.27 4.48
CA ALA A 198 0.24 11.84 4.67
C ALA A 198 -1.07 11.35 4.03
N TYR A 199 -2.16 12.12 4.18
CA TYR A 199 -3.44 11.80 3.54
C TYR A 199 -3.34 11.78 2.01
N LEU A 200 -2.76 12.82 1.41
CA LEU A 200 -2.66 12.96 -0.04
C LEU A 200 -1.78 11.88 -0.66
N VAL A 201 -0.61 11.61 -0.07
CA VAL A 201 0.28 10.53 -0.53
C VAL A 201 -0.42 9.17 -0.40
N ALA A 202 -1.10 8.90 0.72
CA ALA A 202 -1.79 7.63 0.92
C ALA A 202 -3.04 7.44 0.02
N CYS A 203 -3.62 8.52 -0.48
CA CYS A 203 -4.73 8.48 -1.43
C CYS A 203 -4.26 8.54 -2.90
N SER A 204 -2.96 8.68 -3.15
CA SER A 204 -2.41 8.71 -4.49
C SER A 204 -2.54 7.34 -5.19
N PRO A 205 -2.68 7.31 -6.53
CA PRO A 205 -2.64 6.07 -7.32
C PRO A 205 -1.36 5.26 -7.06
N GLU A 206 -0.23 5.93 -6.90
CA GLU A 206 1.08 5.35 -6.65
C GLU A 206 1.09 4.56 -5.33
N TYR A 207 0.41 5.05 -4.31
CA TYR A 207 0.28 4.34 -3.05
C TYR A 207 -0.72 3.17 -3.08
N GLN A 208 -1.53 3.03 -4.13
CA GLN A 208 -2.40 1.85 -4.27
C GLN A 208 -1.66 0.62 -4.79
N LEU A 209 -0.42 0.79 -5.25
CA LEU A 209 0.36 -0.22 -5.96
C LEU A 209 1.59 -0.67 -5.16
N VAL A 210 2.02 -1.91 -5.36
CA VAL A 210 3.23 -2.53 -4.80
C VAL A 210 3.99 -3.28 -5.89
#